data_AF-A0A6F8ZYZ7-F1
#
_entry.id   AF-A0A6F8ZYZ7-F1
#
_cell.length_a   1.000
_cell.length_b   1.000
_cell.length_c   1.000
_cell.angle_alpha   90.00
_cell.angle_beta   90.00
_cell.angle_gamma   90.00
#
_symmetry.space_group_name_H-M   'P 1'
#
loop_
_entity.id
_entity.type
_entity.pdbx_description
1 polymer ?
#
loop_
_entity_poly.entity_id
_entity_poly.type
_entity_poly.pdbx_seq_one_letter_code
_entity_poly.pdbx_strand_id
1 'polypeptide(L)'
;PEQWQNMVNKKRHFPPELISAIQEGNIVMVLATASSVSWTTEDHLWREALNLSIHLGNEDTMDALIQGIKFDFCQIHEALLVAVDTNQPCVVKRLLDRMDQEKGNKMDVRSFSLAIFDHSIDDSQFAPGMSPLTLACQKDLYEIVTMLTQKGHAISCVCLECWNGQQYDLLKFSLSHINTYSGIDSMAYLSITSDDAMLSAFGLGRELHKISKKEPEFKPQNLGLEKLCQEFAVELLEMCRNQSEVTTILNSCGDENQDALDQQFVVHPICHQVLSSMWCGNLSGWRGSRMTWKRIFFTMPPLCLVYWIASKSKVR
;
A
#
# COMPACT_ATOMS: atom_id res chain seq x y z
N PRO A 1 -20.30 14.85 3.97
CA PRO A 1 -21.04 15.14 5.23
C PRO A 1 -22.53 14.72 5.19
N GLU A 2 -23.33 15.21 4.24
CA GLU A 2 -24.80 14.99 4.25
C GLU A 2 -25.26 13.61 3.72
N GLN A 3 -24.48 12.98 2.83
CA GLN A 3 -24.78 11.62 2.35
C GLN A 3 -24.61 10.57 3.46
N TRP A 4 -23.65 10.76 4.36
CA TRP A 4 -23.37 9.85 5.46
C TRP A 4 -24.48 9.90 6.53
N GLN A 5 -24.96 11.10 6.87
CA GLN A 5 -26.09 11.32 7.78
C GLN A 5 -27.37 10.59 7.35
N ASN A 6 -27.69 10.64 6.04
CA ASN A 6 -28.86 9.98 5.48
C ASN A 6 -28.72 8.46 5.37
N MET A 7 -27.49 7.93 5.27
CA MET A 7 -27.25 6.49 5.25
C MET A 7 -27.27 5.87 6.65
N VAL A 8 -26.75 6.56 7.65
CA VAL A 8 -26.66 6.08 9.04
C VAL A 8 -28.02 6.09 9.74
N ASN A 9 -28.80 7.18 9.60
CA ASN A 9 -30.10 7.29 10.27
C ASN A 9 -31.20 6.40 9.66
N LYS A 10 -31.11 6.05 8.37
CA LYS A 10 -32.18 5.31 7.69
C LYS A 10 -32.12 3.79 7.93
N LYS A 11 -31.01 3.27 8.46
CA LYS A 11 -30.82 1.83 8.72
C LYS A 11 -30.58 1.44 10.19
N ARG A 12 -30.11 2.33 11.07
CA ARG A 12 -29.44 1.90 12.32
C ARG A 12 -29.98 2.41 13.67
N HIS A 13 -31.09 3.16 13.72
CA HIS A 13 -31.77 3.60 14.98
C HIS A 13 -30.81 4.08 16.08
N PHE A 14 -29.95 5.03 15.73
CA PHE A 14 -28.99 5.61 16.66
C PHE A 14 -29.69 6.66 17.56
N PRO A 15 -29.47 6.69 18.90
CA PRO A 15 -30.09 7.69 19.74
C PRO A 15 -29.60 9.10 19.36
N PRO A 16 -30.51 10.03 19.00
CA PRO A 16 -30.12 11.33 18.47
C PRO A 16 -29.35 12.17 19.51
N GLU A 17 -29.64 11.96 20.79
CA GLU A 17 -28.98 12.62 21.92
C GLU A 17 -27.48 12.27 22.02
N LEU A 18 -27.11 11.04 21.68
CA LEU A 18 -25.72 10.60 21.66
C LEU A 18 -24.97 11.18 20.46
N ILE A 19 -25.60 11.26 19.29
CA ILE A 19 -24.99 11.89 18.10
C ILE A 19 -24.72 13.36 18.38
N SER A 20 -25.71 14.10 18.90
CA SER A 20 -25.51 15.50 19.27
C SER A 20 -24.41 15.65 20.31
N ALA A 21 -24.36 14.77 21.32
CA ALA A 21 -23.32 14.83 22.35
C ALA A 21 -21.91 14.59 21.80
N ILE A 22 -21.74 13.65 20.86
CA ILE A 22 -20.45 13.40 20.21
C ILE A 22 -20.07 14.55 19.28
N GLN A 23 -21.02 15.10 18.53
CA GLN A 23 -20.80 16.26 17.65
C GLN A 23 -20.40 17.52 18.42
N GLU A 24 -21.01 17.74 19.59
CA GLU A 24 -20.71 18.86 20.48
C GLU A 24 -19.45 18.62 21.33
N GLY A 25 -18.92 17.39 21.35
CA GLY A 25 -17.80 17.00 22.19
C GLY A 25 -18.10 16.96 23.67
N ASN A 26 -19.36 16.75 24.05
CA ASN A 26 -19.81 16.72 25.43
C ASN A 26 -19.54 15.34 26.07
N ILE A 27 -18.34 15.16 26.59
CA ILE A 27 -17.86 13.91 27.20
C ILE A 27 -18.76 13.44 28.35
N VAL A 28 -19.30 14.36 29.15
CA VAL A 28 -20.15 14.05 30.31
C VAL A 28 -21.44 13.38 29.88
N MET A 29 -22.07 13.91 28.83
CA MET A 29 -23.30 13.33 28.26
C MET A 29 -23.02 11.98 27.62
N VAL A 30 -21.91 11.83 26.90
CA VAL A 30 -21.52 10.54 26.29
C VAL A 30 -21.35 9.45 27.36
N LEU A 31 -20.63 9.73 28.45
CA LEU A 31 -20.44 8.77 29.55
C LEU A 31 -21.72 8.53 30.37
N ALA A 32 -22.56 9.55 30.54
CA ALA A 32 -23.86 9.40 31.22
C ALA A 32 -24.79 8.46 30.46
N THR A 33 -24.87 8.58 29.13
CA THR A 33 -25.63 7.65 28.30
C THR A 33 -25.06 6.22 28.39
N ALA A 34 -23.73 6.07 28.44
CA ALA A 34 -23.07 4.77 28.62
C ALA A 34 -23.46 4.07 29.94
N SER A 35 -23.64 4.83 31.02
CA SER A 35 -24.05 4.28 32.31
C SER A 35 -25.52 3.85 32.38
N SER A 36 -26.37 4.40 31.51
CA SER A 36 -27.82 4.15 31.49
C SER A 36 -28.26 3.00 30.59
N VAL A 37 -27.39 2.57 29.68
CA VAL A 37 -27.70 1.59 28.62
C VAL A 37 -27.28 0.19 29.06
N SER A 38 -28.16 -0.80 28.84
CA SER A 38 -27.92 -2.21 29.18
C SER A 38 -27.03 -2.90 28.12
N TRP A 39 -25.99 -3.58 28.60
CA TRP A 39 -24.78 -4.04 27.90
C TRP A 39 -24.94 -5.11 26.80
N THR A 40 -26.16 -5.55 26.46
CA THR A 40 -26.34 -6.83 25.74
C THR A 40 -26.98 -6.76 24.36
N THR A 41 -27.41 -5.57 23.90
CA THR A 41 -28.09 -5.40 22.59
C THR A 41 -27.44 -4.36 21.69
N GLU A 42 -26.30 -3.76 22.09
CA GLU A 42 -25.82 -2.49 21.53
C GLU A 42 -24.33 -2.44 21.17
N ASP A 43 -23.67 -3.58 20.91
CA ASP A 43 -22.26 -3.60 20.43
C ASP A 43 -22.07 -2.74 19.16
N HIS A 44 -23.11 -2.68 18.32
CA HIS A 44 -23.12 -1.84 17.11
C HIS A 44 -23.18 -0.33 17.40
N LEU A 45 -23.82 0.10 18.49
CA LEU A 45 -23.97 1.52 18.81
C LEU A 45 -22.66 2.11 19.34
N TRP A 46 -21.94 1.39 20.19
CA TRP A 46 -20.64 1.84 20.68
C TRP A 46 -19.56 1.81 19.61
N ARG A 47 -19.59 0.79 18.74
CA ARG A 47 -18.74 0.73 17.53
C ARG A 47 -18.93 1.96 16.64
N GLU A 48 -20.18 2.31 16.36
CA GLU A 48 -20.49 3.45 15.49
C GLU A 48 -20.26 4.79 16.19
N ALA A 49 -20.49 4.89 17.51
CA ALA A 49 -20.11 6.06 18.32
C ALA A 49 -18.60 6.32 18.29
N LEU A 50 -17.80 5.25 18.38
CA LEU A 50 -16.35 5.33 18.29
C LEU A 50 -15.92 5.78 16.88
N ASN A 51 -16.45 5.14 15.82
CA ASN A 51 -16.16 5.53 14.43
C ASN A 51 -16.56 7.00 14.16
N LEU A 52 -17.69 7.45 14.70
CA LEU A 52 -18.15 8.83 14.65
C LEU A 52 -17.18 9.81 15.31
N SER A 53 -16.73 9.50 16.53
CA SER A 53 -15.78 10.35 17.26
C SER A 53 -14.48 10.53 16.48
N ILE A 54 -14.01 9.45 15.82
CA ILE A 54 -12.83 9.47 14.96
C ILE A 54 -13.10 10.29 13.70
N HIS A 55 -14.22 10.08 13.00
CA HIS A 55 -14.56 10.87 11.82
C HIS A 55 -14.64 12.37 12.09
N LEU A 56 -15.08 12.76 13.27
CA LEU A 56 -15.16 14.16 13.71
C LEU A 56 -13.81 14.71 14.20
N GLY A 57 -12.80 13.86 14.41
CA GLY A 57 -11.49 14.24 14.94
C GLY A 57 -11.53 14.65 16.41
N ASN A 58 -12.53 14.19 17.16
CA ASN A 58 -12.70 14.54 18.55
C ASN A 58 -11.96 13.54 19.46
N GLU A 59 -10.67 13.79 19.62
CA GLU A 59 -9.75 12.95 20.40
C GLU A 59 -10.19 12.72 21.85
N ASP A 60 -10.71 13.76 22.53
CA ASP A 60 -11.09 13.65 23.93
C ASP A 60 -12.31 12.72 24.12
N THR A 61 -13.29 12.81 23.22
CA THR A 61 -14.45 11.91 23.25
C THR A 61 -14.07 10.48 22.90
N MET A 62 -13.17 10.28 21.93
CA MET A 62 -12.64 8.97 21.58
C MET A 62 -11.92 8.35 22.78
N ASP A 63 -11.07 9.11 23.48
CA ASP A 63 -10.34 8.65 24.66
C ASP A 63 -11.28 8.28 25.80
N ALA A 64 -12.31 9.10 26.02
CA ALA A 64 -13.34 8.81 27.01
C ALA A 64 -14.12 7.53 26.69
N LEU A 65 -14.45 7.30 25.42
CA LEU A 65 -15.11 6.07 24.96
C LEU A 65 -14.21 4.85 25.20
N ILE A 66 -12.95 4.90 24.77
CA ILE A 66 -11.99 3.79 24.90
C ILE A 66 -11.65 3.46 26.36
N GLN A 67 -11.68 4.46 27.25
CA GLN A 67 -11.46 4.25 28.68
C GLN A 67 -12.72 3.76 29.40
N GLY A 68 -13.89 4.27 29.02
CA GLY A 68 -15.16 3.98 29.69
C GLY A 68 -15.82 2.66 29.27
N ILE A 69 -15.56 2.21 28.04
CA ILE A 69 -16.22 1.04 27.45
C ILE A 69 -15.17 0.01 27.03
N LYS A 70 -15.47 -1.27 27.27
CA LYS A 70 -14.64 -2.36 26.79
C LYS A 70 -14.99 -2.66 25.34
N PHE A 71 -14.07 -2.38 24.43
CA PHE A 71 -14.18 -2.74 23.03
C PHE A 71 -13.48 -4.07 22.76
N ASP A 72 -14.11 -4.89 21.91
CA ASP A 72 -13.47 -6.08 21.38
C ASP A 72 -12.42 -5.71 20.33
N PHE A 73 -11.46 -6.61 20.10
CA PHE A 73 -10.39 -6.41 19.12
C PHE A 73 -10.91 -5.99 17.73
N CYS A 74 -11.98 -6.63 17.24
CA CYS A 74 -12.53 -6.31 15.91
C CYS A 74 -13.06 -4.87 15.83
N GLN A 75 -13.65 -4.35 16.91
CA GLN A 75 -14.14 -2.97 16.97
C GLN A 75 -12.97 -1.99 16.99
N ILE A 76 -11.90 -2.30 17.73
CA ILE A 76 -10.67 -1.48 17.75
C ILE A 76 -9.95 -1.52 16.40
N HIS A 77 -9.89 -2.69 15.76
CA HIS A 77 -9.29 -2.85 14.42
C HIS A 77 -10.05 -2.07 13.37
N GLU A 78 -11.38 -2.07 13.40
CA GLU A 78 -12.17 -1.25 12.48
C GLU A 78 -12.03 0.24 12.77
N ALA A 79 -12.05 0.66 14.03
CA ALA A 79 -11.77 2.04 14.41
C ALA A 79 -10.38 2.48 13.91
N LEU A 80 -9.40 1.57 13.92
CA LEU A 80 -8.07 1.81 13.35
C LEU A 80 -8.14 1.98 11.83
N LEU A 81 -8.91 1.16 11.11
CA LEU A 81 -9.15 1.35 9.67
C LEU A 81 -9.81 2.71 9.38
N VAL A 82 -10.78 3.14 10.21
CA VAL A 82 -11.41 4.47 10.09
C VAL A 82 -10.41 5.60 10.34
N ALA A 83 -9.54 5.46 11.34
CA ALA A 83 -8.51 6.45 11.64
C ALA A 83 -7.47 6.59 10.50
N VAL A 84 -7.11 5.47 9.87
CA VAL A 84 -6.26 5.46 8.67
C VAL A 84 -7.01 6.09 7.48
N ASP A 85 -8.27 5.73 7.26
CA ASP A 85 -9.07 6.31 6.17
C ASP A 85 -9.24 7.82 6.32
N THR A 86 -9.35 8.33 7.55
CA THR A 86 -9.45 9.76 7.83
C THR A 86 -8.10 10.48 7.93
N ASN A 87 -6.98 9.77 7.75
CA ASN A 87 -5.62 10.31 7.84
C ASN A 87 -5.32 11.02 9.18
N GLN A 88 -5.61 10.35 10.31
CA GLN A 88 -5.39 10.89 11.65
C GLN A 88 -4.27 10.14 12.38
N PRO A 89 -2.98 10.53 12.21
CA PRO A 89 -1.85 9.78 12.76
C PRO A 89 -1.83 9.74 14.30
N CYS A 90 -2.29 10.80 14.97
CA CYS A 90 -2.39 10.86 16.44
C CYS A 90 -3.36 9.80 16.99
N VAL A 91 -4.54 9.69 16.36
CA VAL A 91 -5.56 8.69 16.69
C VAL A 91 -5.04 7.27 16.41
N VAL A 92 -4.41 7.06 15.25
CA VAL A 92 -3.79 5.77 14.89
C VAL A 92 -2.79 5.33 15.96
N LYS A 93 -1.90 6.24 16.40
CA LYS A 93 -0.92 5.94 17.44
C LYS A 93 -1.57 5.50 18.75
N ARG A 94 -2.62 6.22 19.17
CA ARG A 94 -3.31 5.95 20.43
C ARG A 94 -4.09 4.63 20.40
N LEU A 95 -4.74 4.31 19.27
CA LEU A 95 -5.39 3.01 19.07
C LEU A 95 -4.36 1.87 19.10
N LEU A 96 -3.21 2.03 18.44
CA LEU A 96 -2.13 1.04 18.48
C LEU A 96 -1.59 0.84 19.91
N ASP A 97 -1.36 1.92 20.66
CA ASP A 97 -0.93 1.85 22.07
C ASP A 97 -1.95 1.09 22.93
N ARG A 98 -3.25 1.26 22.67
CA ARG A 98 -4.31 0.50 23.35
C ARG A 98 -4.30 -0.98 22.98
N MET A 99 -4.10 -1.30 21.70
CA MET A 99 -4.01 -2.69 21.23
C MET A 99 -2.81 -3.42 21.85
N ASP A 100 -1.67 -2.75 22.00
CA ASP A 100 -0.47 -3.29 22.64
C ASP A 100 -0.72 -3.64 24.12
N GLN A 101 -1.48 -2.80 24.83
CA GLN A 101 -1.88 -3.05 26.23
C GLN A 101 -2.77 -4.29 26.37
N GLU A 102 -3.73 -4.48 25.47
CA GLU A 102 -4.62 -5.66 25.44
C GLU A 102 -3.85 -6.94 25.06
N LYS A 103 -2.88 -6.85 24.14
CA LYS A 103 -2.04 -7.99 23.72
C LYS A 103 -1.14 -8.51 24.85
N GLY A 104 -0.68 -7.62 25.73
CA GLY A 104 0.07 -7.99 26.95
C GLY A 104 -0.76 -8.76 27.98
N ASN A 105 -2.09 -8.76 27.85
CA ASN A 105 -3.01 -9.29 28.84
C ASN A 105 -3.77 -10.50 28.28
N LYS A 106 -3.13 -11.69 28.30
CA LYS A 106 -3.75 -13.01 28.04
C LYS A 106 -4.80 -13.04 26.91
N MET A 107 -4.44 -12.64 25.68
CA MET A 107 -5.27 -12.97 24.51
C MET A 107 -4.71 -14.23 23.84
N ASP A 108 -5.52 -15.29 23.83
CA ASP A 108 -5.18 -16.54 23.15
C ASP A 108 -5.19 -16.29 21.63
N VAL A 109 -4.07 -16.53 20.96
CA VAL A 109 -3.86 -16.28 19.52
C VAL A 109 -4.92 -17.00 18.65
N ARG A 110 -5.59 -18.02 19.21
CA ARG A 110 -6.69 -18.76 18.58
C ARG A 110 -8.03 -18.02 18.54
N SER A 111 -8.38 -17.24 19.56
CA SER A 111 -9.54 -16.34 19.53
C SER A 111 -9.32 -15.19 18.56
N PHE A 112 -8.04 -14.80 18.38
CA PHE A 112 -7.55 -13.77 17.48
C PHE A 112 -7.80 -14.11 15.99
N SER A 113 -7.52 -15.36 15.59
CA SER A 113 -7.72 -15.83 14.21
C SER A 113 -9.18 -16.05 13.83
N LEU A 114 -10.07 -16.31 14.80
CA LEU A 114 -11.47 -16.62 14.54
C LEU A 114 -12.32 -15.35 14.33
N ALA A 115 -11.98 -14.26 15.02
CA ALA A 115 -12.79 -13.04 15.07
C ALA A 115 -12.70 -12.17 13.80
N ILE A 116 -11.59 -12.23 13.04
CA ILE A 116 -11.45 -11.53 11.75
C ILE A 116 -12.36 -12.14 10.66
N PHE A 117 -12.73 -13.41 10.81
CA PHE A 117 -13.58 -14.14 9.86
C PHE A 117 -14.98 -14.42 10.40
N ASP A 118 -15.31 -13.91 11.60
CA ASP A 118 -16.63 -14.09 12.21
C ASP A 118 -17.69 -13.22 11.49
N HIS A 119 -18.92 -13.73 11.42
CA HIS A 119 -20.04 -13.15 10.66
C HIS A 119 -20.50 -11.77 11.17
N SER A 120 -19.99 -11.31 12.32
CA SER A 120 -20.24 -9.97 12.87
C SER A 120 -19.57 -8.84 12.07
N ILE A 121 -18.61 -9.15 11.18
CA ILE A 121 -17.91 -8.19 10.32
C ILE A 121 -18.63 -7.95 8.97
N ASP A 122 -19.69 -8.69 8.65
CA ASP A 122 -20.40 -8.55 7.37
C ASP A 122 -21.09 -7.16 7.19
N ASP A 123 -21.11 -6.31 8.24
CA ASP A 123 -21.60 -4.92 8.24
C ASP A 123 -20.51 -3.83 8.21
N SER A 124 -19.24 -4.23 8.03
CA SER A 124 -18.11 -3.30 7.88
C SER A 124 -18.14 -2.56 6.55
N GLN A 125 -17.73 -1.29 6.56
CA GLN A 125 -17.57 -0.51 5.32
C GLN A 125 -16.32 -0.91 4.52
N PHE A 126 -15.40 -1.67 5.12
CA PHE A 126 -14.13 -2.07 4.52
C PHE A 126 -14.21 -3.47 3.92
N ALA A 127 -13.46 -3.69 2.84
CA ALA A 127 -13.37 -5.00 2.19
C ALA A 127 -12.81 -6.07 3.16
N PRO A 128 -13.25 -7.33 3.05
CA PRO A 128 -12.71 -8.41 3.88
C PRO A 128 -11.21 -8.57 3.64
N GLY A 129 -10.45 -8.77 4.72
CA GLY A 129 -8.99 -8.90 4.67
C GLY A 129 -8.23 -7.59 4.49
N MET A 130 -8.89 -6.43 4.54
CA MET A 130 -8.20 -5.14 4.56
C MET A 130 -7.49 -4.93 5.91
N SER A 131 -6.16 -4.82 5.87
CA SER A 131 -5.36 -4.46 7.04
C SER A 131 -5.14 -2.94 7.11
N PRO A 132 -4.91 -2.36 8.30
CA PRO A 132 -4.58 -0.94 8.46
C PRO A 132 -3.35 -0.53 7.66
N LEU A 133 -2.36 -1.41 7.56
CA LEU A 133 -1.15 -1.14 6.78
C LEU A 133 -1.46 -1.13 5.28
N THR A 134 -2.23 -2.12 4.80
CA THR A 134 -2.69 -2.15 3.41
C THR A 134 -3.48 -0.90 3.03
N LEU A 135 -4.40 -0.46 3.90
CA LEU A 135 -5.20 0.75 3.66
C LEU A 135 -4.33 2.01 3.67
N ALA A 136 -3.38 2.12 4.59
CA ALA A 136 -2.45 3.25 4.64
C ALA A 136 -1.58 3.33 3.38
N CYS A 137 -1.12 2.18 2.88
CA CYS A 137 -0.41 2.05 1.62
C CYS A 137 -1.28 2.49 0.43
N GLN A 138 -2.52 2.01 0.33
CA GLN A 138 -3.43 2.40 -0.77
C GLN A 138 -3.74 3.90 -0.83
N LYS A 139 -3.61 4.60 0.30
CA LYS A 139 -3.80 6.05 0.40
C LYS A 139 -2.49 6.84 0.38
N ASP A 140 -1.35 6.17 0.17
CA ASP A 140 0.01 6.72 0.19
C ASP A 140 0.32 7.57 1.43
N LEU A 141 -0.11 7.10 2.61
CA LEU A 141 0.06 7.82 3.89
C LEU A 141 1.40 7.48 4.54
N TYR A 142 2.49 8.10 4.08
CA TYR A 142 3.87 7.79 4.51
C TYR A 142 4.10 7.79 6.03
N GLU A 143 3.54 8.74 6.78
CA GLU A 143 3.69 8.81 8.25
C GLU A 143 3.04 7.61 8.95
N ILE A 144 1.82 7.27 8.54
CA ILE A 144 1.06 6.16 9.10
C ILE A 144 1.68 4.82 8.67
N VAL A 145 2.12 4.70 7.41
CA VAL A 145 2.87 3.52 6.92
C VAL A 145 4.14 3.32 7.74
N THR A 146 4.91 4.39 8.01
CA THR A 146 6.11 4.31 8.85
C THR A 146 5.76 3.82 10.26
N MET A 147 4.72 4.39 10.87
CA MET A 147 4.27 4.02 12.21
C MET A 147 3.82 2.55 12.29
N LEU A 148 3.04 2.10 11.30
CA LEU A 148 2.53 0.74 11.23
C LEU A 148 3.64 -0.27 10.89
N THR A 149 4.62 0.08 10.07
CA THR A 149 5.78 -0.77 9.78
C THR A 149 6.68 -0.92 11.00
N GLN A 150 6.86 0.14 11.80
CA GLN A 150 7.66 0.08 13.04
C GLN A 150 7.00 -0.76 14.14
N LYS A 151 5.67 -0.74 14.22
CA LYS A 151 4.91 -1.48 15.24
C LYS A 151 4.41 -2.85 14.79
N GLY A 152 4.25 -3.05 13.49
CA GLY A 152 3.50 -4.15 12.90
C GLY A 152 4.35 -5.34 12.46
N HIS A 153 3.64 -6.40 12.10
CA HIS A 153 4.20 -7.50 11.32
C HIS A 153 4.40 -7.04 9.86
N ALA A 154 5.46 -7.48 9.19
CA ALA A 154 5.65 -7.24 7.76
C ALA A 154 4.42 -7.71 6.96
N ILE A 155 4.07 -7.01 5.87
CA ILE A 155 2.86 -7.28 5.06
C ILE A 155 2.83 -8.75 4.57
N SER A 156 3.98 -9.39 4.41
CA SER A 156 4.13 -10.81 4.01
C SER A 156 4.27 -11.77 5.21
N CYS A 157 3.46 -11.64 6.25
CA CYS A 157 3.57 -12.53 7.41
C CYS A 157 3.00 -13.94 7.12
N VAL A 158 3.61 -14.97 7.73
CA VAL A 158 3.17 -16.38 7.64
C VAL A 158 2.49 -16.79 8.95
N CYS A 159 1.72 -15.88 9.56
CA CYS A 159 1.09 -16.13 10.84
C CYS A 159 -0.07 -17.13 10.71
N LEU A 160 -0.49 -17.71 11.84
CA LEU A 160 -1.62 -18.63 11.91
C LEU A 160 -2.93 -18.03 11.35
N GLU A 161 -3.05 -16.70 11.39
CA GLU A 161 -4.19 -15.94 10.84
C GLU A 161 -4.22 -16.00 9.31
N CYS A 162 -3.08 -15.87 8.63
CA CYS A 162 -2.95 -16.04 7.18
C CYS A 162 -3.20 -17.49 6.74
N TRP A 163 -2.80 -18.46 7.56
CA TRP A 163 -3.01 -19.88 7.27
C TRP A 163 -4.48 -20.29 7.44
N ASN A 164 -5.17 -19.78 8.46
CA ASN A 164 -6.57 -20.11 8.73
C ASN A 164 -7.52 -19.52 7.68
N GLY A 165 -7.25 -18.32 7.15
CA GLY A 165 -8.10 -17.70 6.10
C GLY A 165 -8.29 -18.59 4.86
N GLN A 166 -7.28 -19.36 4.48
CA GLN A 166 -7.34 -20.29 3.34
C GLN A 166 -8.33 -21.45 3.55
N GLN A 167 -8.61 -21.84 4.80
CA GLN A 167 -9.43 -23.01 5.11
C GLN A 167 -10.93 -22.71 5.28
N TYR A 168 -11.32 -21.48 5.61
CA TYR A 168 -12.69 -21.15 6.01
C TYR A 168 -13.49 -20.36 4.95
N ASP A 169 -12.85 -19.47 4.17
CA ASP A 169 -13.53 -18.72 3.10
C ASP A 169 -12.54 -18.37 1.97
N LEU A 170 -12.61 -19.12 0.87
CA LEU A 170 -11.73 -18.95 -0.28
C LEU A 170 -11.86 -17.58 -0.96
N LEU A 171 -13.05 -16.97 -0.94
CA LEU A 171 -13.29 -15.68 -1.59
C LEU A 171 -12.74 -14.53 -0.74
N LYS A 172 -13.00 -14.53 0.58
CA LYS A 172 -12.39 -13.57 1.51
C LYS A 172 -10.86 -13.72 1.52
N PHE A 173 -10.34 -14.94 1.42
CA PHE A 173 -8.91 -15.19 1.28
C PHE A 173 -8.34 -14.58 -0.01
N SER A 174 -8.99 -14.82 -1.15
CA SER A 174 -8.54 -14.29 -2.44
C SER A 174 -8.56 -12.76 -2.47
N LEU A 175 -9.59 -12.14 -1.88
CA LEU A 175 -9.69 -10.68 -1.72
C LEU A 175 -8.62 -10.12 -0.78
N SER A 176 -8.34 -10.81 0.33
CA SER A 176 -7.25 -10.45 1.24
C SER A 176 -5.89 -10.49 0.53
N HIS A 177 -5.65 -11.54 -0.27
CA HIS A 177 -4.40 -11.74 -1.00
C HIS A 177 -4.14 -10.63 -2.04
N ILE A 178 -5.14 -10.25 -2.84
CA ILE A 178 -4.99 -9.13 -3.80
C ILE A 178 -4.82 -7.79 -3.09
N ASN A 179 -5.52 -7.57 -1.97
CA ASN A 179 -5.34 -6.38 -1.14
C ASN A 179 -3.92 -6.32 -0.57
N THR A 180 -3.36 -7.47 -0.18
CA THR A 180 -1.99 -7.57 0.32
C THR A 180 -0.99 -7.13 -0.75
N TYR A 181 -1.11 -7.64 -1.98
CA TYR A 181 -0.27 -7.18 -3.09
C TYR A 181 -0.45 -5.69 -3.38
N SER A 182 -1.68 -5.19 -3.39
CA SER A 182 -1.94 -3.76 -3.56
C SER A 182 -1.28 -2.90 -2.47
N GLY A 183 -1.15 -3.40 -1.25
CA GLY A 183 -0.42 -2.73 -0.18
C GLY A 183 1.10 -2.74 -0.37
N ILE A 184 1.67 -3.86 -0.83
CA ILE A 184 3.12 -4.00 -1.09
C ILE A 184 3.55 -3.18 -2.31
N ASP A 185 2.67 -3.09 -3.32
CA ASP A 185 2.87 -2.36 -4.57
C ASP A 185 2.82 -0.83 -4.43
N SER A 186 2.31 -0.33 -3.30
CA SER A 186 2.26 1.11 -3.03
C SER A 186 3.65 1.74 -2.95
N MET A 187 3.75 2.94 -3.50
CA MET A 187 4.93 3.79 -3.44
C MET A 187 5.36 4.09 -2.01
N ALA A 188 4.40 4.34 -1.11
CA ALA A 188 4.68 4.60 0.29
C ALA A 188 5.36 3.41 0.96
N TYR A 189 4.90 2.19 0.68
CA TYR A 189 5.51 0.98 1.22
C TYR A 189 6.93 0.77 0.69
N LEU A 190 7.09 0.72 -0.65
CA LEU A 190 8.38 0.50 -1.29
C LEU A 190 9.42 1.54 -0.86
N SER A 191 9.03 2.81 -0.71
CA SER A 191 9.94 3.88 -0.30
C SER A 191 10.40 3.77 1.16
N ILE A 192 9.57 3.21 2.05
CA ILE A 192 9.85 3.12 3.49
C ILE A 192 10.55 1.81 3.84
N THR A 193 10.17 0.71 3.20
CA THR A 193 10.64 -0.64 3.60
C THR A 193 11.81 -1.16 2.81
N SER A 194 11.99 -0.70 1.57
CA SER A 194 13.04 -1.22 0.70
C SER A 194 14.28 -0.35 0.73
N ASP A 195 15.46 -1.00 0.78
CA ASP A 195 16.76 -0.31 0.66
C ASP A 195 16.95 0.28 -0.75
N ASP A 196 16.57 -0.48 -1.78
CA ASP A 196 16.48 -0.02 -3.17
C ASP A 196 15.02 -0.15 -3.64
N ALA A 197 14.29 0.96 -3.54
CA ALA A 197 12.88 1.04 -3.90
C ALA A 197 12.65 0.79 -5.40
N MET A 198 13.57 1.22 -6.26
CA MET A 198 13.44 1.04 -7.71
C MET A 198 13.64 -0.42 -8.11
N LEU A 199 14.67 -1.07 -7.58
CA LEU A 199 14.90 -2.50 -7.82
C LEU A 199 13.77 -3.36 -7.22
N SER A 200 13.26 -2.98 -6.05
CA SER A 200 12.12 -3.65 -5.42
C SER A 200 10.85 -3.54 -6.25
N ALA A 201 10.56 -2.37 -6.82
CA ALA A 201 9.43 -2.16 -7.72
C ALA A 201 9.52 -3.07 -8.96
N PHE A 202 10.71 -3.17 -9.58
CA PHE A 202 10.90 -4.08 -10.72
C PHE A 202 10.77 -5.55 -10.33
N GLY A 203 11.34 -5.94 -9.19
CA GLY A 203 11.19 -7.29 -8.65
C GLY A 203 9.74 -7.66 -8.45
N LEU A 204 8.97 -6.77 -7.81
CA LEU A 204 7.56 -6.96 -7.53
C LEU A 204 6.71 -7.02 -8.81
N GLY A 205 6.94 -6.11 -9.77
CA GLY A 205 6.25 -6.12 -11.06
C GLY A 205 6.41 -7.46 -11.80
N ARG A 206 7.62 -8.05 -11.80
CA ARG A 206 7.86 -9.38 -12.39
C ARG A 206 7.13 -10.49 -11.66
N GLU A 207 7.10 -10.46 -10.34
CA GLU A 207 6.37 -11.45 -9.55
C GLU A 207 4.85 -11.33 -9.78
N LEU A 208 4.30 -10.12 -9.80
CA LEU A 208 2.90 -9.84 -10.14
C LEU A 208 2.55 -10.34 -11.54
N HIS A 209 3.45 -10.14 -12.52
CA HIS A 209 3.27 -10.68 -13.86
C HIS A 209 3.20 -12.21 -13.87
N LYS A 210 4.05 -12.89 -13.10
CA LYS A 210 4.03 -14.36 -12.95
C LYS A 210 2.75 -14.83 -12.26
N ILE A 211 2.30 -14.12 -11.22
CA ILE A 211 1.05 -14.41 -10.49
C ILE A 211 -0.15 -14.24 -11.43
N SER A 212 -0.17 -13.20 -12.27
CA SER A 212 -1.24 -12.97 -13.26
C SER A 212 -1.45 -14.12 -14.25
N LYS A 213 -0.41 -14.93 -14.49
CA LYS A 213 -0.47 -16.14 -15.33
C LYS A 213 -0.98 -17.36 -14.58
N LYS A 214 -0.75 -17.42 -13.26
CA LYS A 214 -1.19 -18.50 -12.38
C LYS A 214 -2.65 -18.33 -11.95
N GLU A 215 -3.08 -17.09 -11.72
CA GLU A 215 -4.42 -16.72 -11.24
C GLU A 215 -5.17 -15.92 -12.33
N PRO A 216 -5.83 -16.58 -13.29
CA PRO A 216 -6.52 -15.89 -14.38
C PRO A 216 -7.70 -15.05 -13.90
N GLU A 217 -8.31 -15.36 -12.75
CA GLU A 217 -9.46 -14.67 -12.17
C GLU A 217 -9.13 -13.23 -11.75
N PHE A 218 -7.91 -13.00 -11.24
CA PHE A 218 -7.43 -11.69 -10.80
C PHE A 218 -6.39 -11.06 -11.75
N LYS A 219 -6.30 -11.60 -12.97
CA LYS A 219 -5.35 -11.13 -13.98
C LYS A 219 -5.41 -9.62 -14.25
N PRO A 220 -6.58 -8.98 -14.46
CA PRO A 220 -6.59 -7.53 -14.74
C PRO A 220 -6.12 -6.70 -13.55
N GLN A 221 -6.41 -7.13 -12.31
CA GLN A 221 -5.93 -6.45 -11.10
C GLN A 221 -4.41 -6.58 -10.97
N ASN A 222 -3.86 -7.79 -11.13
CA ASN A 222 -2.42 -8.04 -11.04
C ASN A 222 -1.63 -7.27 -12.12
N LEU A 223 -2.13 -7.20 -13.35
CA LEU A 223 -1.52 -6.40 -14.41
C LEU A 223 -1.66 -4.88 -14.16
N GLY A 224 -2.71 -4.46 -13.45
CA GLY A 224 -2.86 -3.09 -12.98
C GLY A 224 -1.79 -2.71 -11.97
N LEU A 225 -1.53 -3.58 -10.98
CA LEU A 225 -0.46 -3.41 -10.00
C LEU A 225 0.93 -3.43 -10.68
N GLU A 226 1.17 -4.35 -11.60
CA GLU A 226 2.42 -4.37 -12.40
C GLU A 226 2.69 -3.01 -13.08
N LYS A 227 1.64 -2.37 -13.62
CA LYS A 227 1.74 -1.05 -14.24
C LYS A 227 2.08 0.05 -13.24
N LEU A 228 1.50 0.02 -12.04
CA LEU A 228 1.80 1.00 -10.97
C LEU A 228 3.26 0.89 -10.52
N CYS A 229 3.78 -0.33 -10.35
CA CYS A 229 5.21 -0.57 -10.11
C CYS A 229 6.12 0.07 -11.18
N GLN A 230 5.74 -0.05 -12.45
CA GLN A 230 6.49 0.55 -13.55
C GLN A 230 6.40 2.09 -13.54
N GLU A 231 5.22 2.64 -13.27
CA GLU A 231 5.01 4.08 -13.14
C GLU A 231 5.84 4.67 -12.00
N PHE A 232 5.86 4.01 -10.83
CA PHE A 232 6.70 4.41 -9.70
C PHE A 232 8.20 4.45 -10.07
N ALA A 233 8.71 3.44 -10.78
CA ALA A 233 10.10 3.43 -11.23
C ALA A 233 10.41 4.58 -12.21
N VAL A 234 9.45 4.97 -13.05
CA VAL A 234 9.57 6.14 -13.93
C VAL A 234 9.59 7.42 -13.12
N GLU A 235 8.71 7.58 -12.14
CA GLU A 235 8.67 8.74 -11.24
C GLU A 235 10.01 8.93 -10.49
N LEU A 236 10.61 7.83 -10.01
CA LEU A 236 11.94 7.88 -9.39
C LEU A 236 13.03 8.37 -10.37
N LEU A 237 12.98 7.95 -11.64
CA LEU A 237 13.91 8.45 -12.66
C LEU A 237 13.69 9.93 -13.00
N GLU A 238 12.44 10.40 -12.99
CA GLU A 238 12.13 11.81 -13.22
C GLU A 238 12.70 12.74 -12.13
N MET A 239 12.91 12.21 -10.93
CA MET A 239 13.54 12.94 -9.83
C MET A 239 15.05 13.12 -10.00
N CYS A 240 15.68 12.42 -10.95
CA CYS A 240 17.11 12.56 -11.24
C CYS A 240 17.40 13.92 -11.89
N ARG A 241 18.36 14.66 -11.32
CA ARG A 241 18.74 16.00 -11.79
C ARG A 241 19.84 15.97 -12.84
N ASN A 242 20.70 14.94 -12.77
CA ASN A 242 21.92 14.86 -13.56
C ASN A 242 22.04 13.51 -14.28
N GLN A 243 22.73 13.52 -15.42
CA GLN A 243 23.07 12.31 -16.17
C GLN A 243 23.85 11.29 -15.33
N SER A 244 24.69 11.74 -14.39
CA SER A 244 25.42 10.86 -13.49
C SER A 244 24.49 10.05 -12.58
N GLU A 245 23.43 10.66 -12.04
CA GLU A 245 22.46 10.00 -11.16
C GLU A 245 21.70 8.91 -11.94
N VAL A 246 21.24 9.25 -13.14
CA VAL A 246 20.59 8.29 -14.04
C VAL A 246 21.53 7.13 -14.38
N THR A 247 22.80 7.40 -14.74
CA THR A 247 23.75 6.33 -15.04
C THR A 247 24.01 5.44 -13.84
N THR A 248 24.11 6.01 -12.63
CA THR A 248 24.35 5.23 -11.42
C THR A 248 23.18 4.30 -11.14
N ILE A 249 21.95 4.81 -11.24
CA ILE A 249 20.72 4.05 -11.02
C ILE A 249 20.54 2.92 -12.07
N LEU A 250 20.79 3.23 -13.35
CA LEU A 250 20.69 2.22 -14.41
C LEU A 250 21.81 1.16 -14.33
N ASN A 251 23.00 1.55 -13.89
CA ASN A 251 24.13 0.62 -13.77
C ASN A 251 24.06 -0.22 -12.48
N SER A 252 23.50 0.31 -11.38
CA SER A 252 23.33 -0.44 -10.14
C SER A 252 22.29 -1.57 -10.28
N CYS A 253 21.30 -1.42 -11.15
CA CYS A 253 20.36 -2.50 -11.47
C CYS A 253 20.96 -3.65 -12.30
N GLY A 254 22.17 -3.48 -12.85
CA GLY A 254 22.76 -4.42 -13.81
C GLY A 254 23.59 -5.55 -13.22
N ASP A 255 23.95 -5.50 -11.93
CA ASP A 255 24.98 -6.40 -11.37
C ASP A 255 24.42 -7.74 -10.86
N GLU A 256 23.11 -7.84 -10.56
CA GLU A 256 22.53 -9.05 -9.96
C GLU A 256 21.65 -9.91 -10.89
N ASN A 257 21.27 -9.42 -12.08
CA ASN A 257 20.71 -10.24 -13.16
C ASN A 257 20.55 -9.37 -14.42
N GLN A 258 21.18 -9.74 -15.53
CA GLN A 258 21.06 -9.03 -16.82
C GLN A 258 19.63 -9.00 -17.41
N ASP A 259 18.68 -9.66 -16.75
CA ASP A 259 17.26 -9.68 -17.08
C ASP A 259 16.43 -8.63 -16.29
N ALA A 260 17.04 -7.82 -15.43
CA ALA A 260 16.32 -6.95 -14.49
C ALA A 260 15.74 -5.66 -15.10
N LEU A 261 16.32 -5.17 -16.21
CA LEU A 261 15.77 -4.05 -16.98
C LEU A 261 14.81 -4.62 -18.03
N ASP A 262 13.55 -4.80 -17.64
CA ASP A 262 12.51 -5.31 -18.53
C ASP A 262 12.48 -4.49 -19.84
N GLN A 263 12.35 -5.18 -20.97
CA GLN A 263 12.24 -4.57 -22.30
C GLN A 263 11.09 -3.55 -22.37
N GLN A 264 10.06 -3.68 -21.54
CA GLN A 264 8.95 -2.72 -21.45
C GLN A 264 9.36 -1.39 -20.80
N PHE A 265 10.28 -1.38 -19.84
CA PHE A 265 10.78 -0.15 -19.23
C PHE A 265 11.63 0.67 -20.19
N VAL A 266 12.50 0.00 -20.98
CA VAL A 266 13.30 0.64 -22.03
C VAL A 266 12.41 1.19 -23.16
N VAL A 267 11.23 0.60 -23.37
CA VAL A 267 10.22 1.09 -24.32
C VAL A 267 9.44 2.29 -23.77
N HIS A 268 9.50 2.57 -22.47
CA HIS A 268 8.84 3.75 -21.91
C HIS A 268 9.43 5.02 -22.55
N PRO A 269 8.60 5.93 -23.11
CA PRO A 269 9.08 7.08 -23.87
C PRO A 269 10.01 8.00 -23.04
N ILE A 270 9.82 8.03 -21.73
CA ILE A 270 10.63 8.84 -20.79
C ILE A 270 12.01 8.21 -20.58
N CYS A 271 12.09 6.90 -20.33
CA CYS A 271 13.36 6.17 -20.29
C CYS A 271 14.09 6.26 -21.63
N HIS A 272 13.37 6.17 -22.76
CA HIS A 272 13.94 6.36 -24.08
C HIS A 272 14.44 7.80 -24.32
N GLN A 273 13.73 8.83 -23.85
CA GLN A 273 14.18 10.21 -23.96
C GLN A 273 15.47 10.44 -23.15
N VAL A 274 15.53 9.92 -21.93
CA VAL A 274 16.69 10.02 -21.03
C VAL A 274 17.87 9.23 -21.63
N LEU A 275 17.69 7.96 -21.99
CA LEU A 275 18.72 7.15 -22.65
C LEU A 275 19.19 7.76 -23.98
N SER A 276 18.26 8.30 -24.77
CA SER A 276 18.59 8.98 -26.02
C SER A 276 19.40 10.26 -25.77
N SER A 277 19.10 11.01 -24.70
CA SER A 277 19.89 12.19 -24.32
C SER A 277 21.31 11.80 -23.87
N MET A 278 21.46 10.69 -23.15
CA MET A 278 22.75 10.16 -22.72
C MET A 278 23.59 9.69 -23.90
N TRP A 279 22.98 8.99 -24.86
CA TRP A 279 23.66 8.49 -26.06
C TRP A 279 23.98 9.60 -27.06
N CYS A 280 23.11 10.63 -27.17
CA CYS A 280 23.31 11.78 -28.05
C CYS A 280 24.16 12.90 -27.42
N GLY A 281 24.43 12.87 -26.11
CA GLY A 281 25.16 13.94 -25.39
C GLY A 281 26.55 14.24 -25.93
N ASN A 282 27.20 13.26 -26.58
CA ASN A 282 28.49 13.44 -27.26
C ASN A 282 28.38 13.75 -28.77
N LEU A 283 27.19 13.77 -29.34
CA LEU A 283 26.94 13.98 -30.78
C LEU A 283 25.86 15.04 -30.97
N SER A 284 26.21 16.30 -30.71
CA SER A 284 25.34 17.49 -30.81
C SER A 284 24.66 17.69 -32.18
N GLY A 285 25.06 16.99 -33.23
CA GLY A 285 24.48 17.07 -34.58
C GLY A 285 23.52 15.93 -34.98
N TRP A 286 23.18 15.01 -34.07
CA TRP A 286 22.50 13.76 -34.46
C TRP A 286 20.96 13.86 -34.52
N ARG A 287 20.33 14.64 -33.62
CA ARG A 287 18.87 14.71 -33.39
C ARG A 287 18.06 15.46 -34.48
N GLY A 288 18.57 15.59 -35.71
CA GLY A 288 17.86 16.29 -36.78
C GLY A 288 18.42 16.14 -38.20
N SER A 289 19.48 15.34 -38.39
CA SER A 289 20.13 15.25 -39.69
C SER A 289 19.66 14.03 -40.49
N ARG A 290 18.89 14.28 -41.56
CA ARG A 290 18.48 13.28 -42.55
C ARG A 290 19.65 12.62 -43.29
N MET A 291 20.86 13.19 -43.23
CA MET A 291 22.01 12.77 -44.03
C MET A 291 23.11 12.07 -43.22
N THR A 292 23.17 12.23 -41.89
CA THR A 292 24.21 11.61 -41.04
C THR A 292 24.04 10.09 -40.92
N TRP A 293 22.80 9.58 -40.86
CA TRP A 293 22.52 8.14 -40.84
C TRP A 293 23.03 7.41 -42.09
N LYS A 294 22.93 8.04 -43.27
CA LYS A 294 23.46 7.47 -44.52
C LYS A 294 24.98 7.34 -44.49
N ARG A 295 25.69 8.28 -43.85
CA ARG A 295 27.14 8.21 -43.70
C ARG A 295 27.55 7.11 -42.72
N ILE A 296 26.83 6.97 -41.61
CA ILE A 296 27.09 5.89 -40.63
C ILE A 296 26.90 4.51 -41.26
N PHE A 297 25.87 4.34 -42.10
CA PHE A 297 25.61 3.08 -42.81
C PHE A 297 26.76 2.71 -43.77
N PHE A 298 27.38 3.69 -44.43
CA PHE A 298 28.54 3.47 -45.29
C PHE A 298 29.85 3.25 -44.52
N THR A 299 30.00 3.82 -43.32
CA THR A 299 31.21 3.70 -42.50
C THR A 299 31.21 2.50 -41.55
N MET A 300 30.04 1.89 -41.30
CA MET A 300 29.89 0.73 -40.41
C MET A 300 30.61 -0.53 -40.93
N PRO A 301 30.45 -0.95 -42.20
CA PRO A 301 31.10 -2.17 -42.70
C PRO A 301 32.64 -2.14 -42.61
N PRO A 302 33.32 -1.03 -42.94
CA PRO A 302 34.77 -0.89 -42.70
C PRO A 302 35.16 -1.00 -41.22
N LEU A 303 34.39 -0.38 -40.30
CA LEU A 303 34.65 -0.42 -38.86
C LEU A 303 34.47 -1.84 -38.29
N CYS A 304 33.46 -2.58 -38.75
CA CYS A 304 33.26 -3.98 -38.39
C CYS A 304 34.42 -4.87 -38.88
N LEU A 305 34.94 -4.63 -40.09
CA LEU A 305 36.12 -5.35 -40.61
C LEU A 305 37.37 -5.04 -39.79
N VAL A 306 37.60 -3.77 -39.45
CA VAL A 306 38.73 -3.37 -38.58
C VAL A 306 38.62 -4.01 -37.19
N TYR A 307 37.44 -4.02 -36.58
CA TYR A 307 37.20 -4.69 -35.29
C TYR A 307 37.40 -6.21 -35.36
N TRP A 308 36.96 -6.85 -36.44
CA TRP A 308 37.14 -8.28 -36.66
C TRP A 308 38.63 -8.65 -36.86
N ILE A 309 39.39 -7.80 -37.54
CA ILE A 309 40.84 -7.98 -37.74
C ILE A 309 41.60 -7.69 -36.43
N ALA A 310 41.23 -6.63 -35.71
CA ALA A 310 41.87 -6.23 -34.45
C ALA A 310 41.59 -7.19 -33.28
N SER A 311 40.40 -7.78 -33.20
CA SER A 311 40.08 -8.80 -32.19
C SER A 311 40.88 -10.09 -32.41
N LYS A 312 41.20 -10.45 -33.66
CA LYS A 312 42.13 -11.54 -33.98
C LYS A 312 43.60 -11.20 -33.73
N SER A 313 43.98 -9.91 -33.73
CA SER A 313 45.36 -9.47 -33.46
C SER A 313 45.75 -9.55 -31.98
N LYS A 314 44.80 -9.62 -31.05
CA LYS A 314 45.06 -9.65 -29.61
C LYS A 314 45.03 -11.06 -28.99
N VAL A 315 44.79 -12.09 -29.81
CA VAL A 315 44.74 -13.52 -29.41
C VAL A 315 45.93 -14.29 -30.01
N ARG A 316 47.08 -13.64 -30.18
CA ARG A 316 48.33 -14.33 -30.53
C ARG A 316 49.51 -13.75 -29.77
#